data_AF-A0A352LWC9-F1
#
_entry.id   AF-A0A352LWC9-F1
#
_cell.length_a   1.000
_cell.length_b   1.000
_cell.length_c   1.000
_cell.angle_alpha   90.00
_cell.angle_beta   90.00
_cell.angle_gamma   90.00
#
_symmetry.space_group_name_H-M   'P 1'
#
loop_
_entity.id
_entity.type
_entity.pdbx_description
1 polymer ?
#
loop_
_entity_poly.entity_id
_entity_poly.type
_entity_poly.pdbx_seq_one_letter_code
_entity_poly.pdbx_strand_id
1 'polypeptide(L)' 'MPKRAIFLILIIFLAITVLVWFKTSANRPLIYACPMDANVCPDGTSVGRVLPDCKFAPCP' A
#
# COMPACT_ATOMS: atom_id res chain seq x y z
N MET A 1 -27.92 -32.69 21.70
CA MET A 1 -28.46 -31.40 21.21
C MET A 1 -27.41 -30.25 21.16
N PRO A 2 -26.20 -30.40 20.55
CA PRO A 2 -25.26 -29.27 20.37
C PRO A 2 -25.06 -28.79 18.92
N LYS A 3 -25.63 -29.47 17.91
CA LYS A 3 -25.34 -29.24 16.49
C LYS A 3 -25.61 -27.79 16.03
N ARG A 4 -26.64 -27.15 16.59
CA ARG A 4 -26.96 -25.73 16.34
C ARG A 4 -25.92 -24.78 16.93
N ALA A 5 -25.41 -25.08 18.13
CA ALA A 5 -24.34 -24.29 18.76
C ALA A 5 -23.01 -24.43 18.01
N ILE A 6 -22.68 -25.65 17.54
CA ILE A 6 -21.48 -25.90 16.71
C ILE A 6 -21.56 -25.10 15.41
N PHE A 7 -22.72 -25.08 14.76
CA PHE A 7 -22.92 -24.33 13.53
C PHE A 7 -22.78 -22.81 13.74
N LEU A 8 -23.31 -22.27 14.84
CA LEU A 8 -23.14 -20.86 15.19
C LEU A 8 -21.68 -20.49 15.48
N ILE A 9 -20.95 -21.35 16.21
CA ILE A 9 -19.52 -21.14 16.50
C ILE A 9 -18.70 -21.11 15.20
N LEU A 10 -19.00 -22.01 14.25
CA LEU A 10 -18.33 -22.04 12.94
C LEU A 10 -18.59 -20.77 12.14
N ILE A 11 -19.84 -20.28 12.11
CA ILE A 11 -20.18 -19.02 11.42
C ILE A 11 -19.44 -17.84 12.04
N ILE A 12 -19.42 -17.75 13.37
CA ILE A 12 -18.74 -16.66 14.08
C ILE A 12 -17.25 -16.70 13.79
N PHE A 13 -16.62 -17.88 13.85
CA PHE A 13 -15.21 -18.04 13.54
C PHE A 13 -14.89 -17.61 12.10
N LEU A 14 -15.73 -18.02 11.14
CA LEU A 14 -15.58 -17.68 9.73
C LEU A 14 -15.80 -16.18 9.46
N ALA A 15 -16.71 -15.54 10.17
CA ALA A 15 -16.91 -14.09 10.11
C ALA A 15 -15.71 -13.32 10.69
N ILE A 16 -15.16 -13.77 11.83
CA ILE A 16 -13.98 -13.17 12.46
C ILE A 16 -12.76 -13.28 11.54
N THR A 17 -12.51 -14.46 10.95
CA THR A 17 -11.37 -14.66 10.06
C THR A 17 -11.44 -13.74 8.84
N VAL A 18 -12.63 -13.61 8.23
CA VAL A 18 -12.88 -12.69 7.11
C VAL A 18 -12.69 -11.24 7.52
N LEU A 19 -13.24 -10.81 8.66
CA LEU A 19 -13.09 -9.43 9.16
C LEU A 19 -11.62 -9.06 9.42
N VAL A 20 -10.84 -9.97 10.02
CA VAL A 20 -9.40 -9.77 10.26
C VAL A 20 -8.64 -9.66 8.94
N TRP A 21 -8.95 -10.50 7.95
CA TRP A 21 -8.34 -10.46 6.61
C TRP A 21 -8.60 -9.14 5.87
N PHE A 22 -9.84 -8.64 5.92
CA PHE A 22 -10.21 -7.37 5.31
C PHE A 22 -9.44 -6.19 5.92
N LYS A 23 -9.29 -6.16 7.26
CA LYS A 23 -8.59 -5.06 7.94
C LYS A 23 -7.10 -5.01 7.60
N THR A 24 -6.45 -6.16 7.45
CA THR A 24 -5.02 -6.25 7.10
C THR A 24 -4.74 -5.84 5.64
N SER A 25 -5.66 -6.11 4.73
CA SER A 25 -5.44 -5.88 3.30
C SER A 25 -5.41 -4.39 2.90
N ALA A 26 -6.13 -3.54 3.63
CA ALA A 26 -6.17 -2.09 3.38
C ALA A 26 -4.87 -1.35 3.78
N ASN A 27 -3.96 -2.03 4.50
CA ASN A 27 -2.80 -1.39 5.11
C ASN A 27 -1.48 -1.73 4.38
N ARG A 28 -1.54 -2.12 3.10
CA ARG A 28 -0.32 -2.25 2.29
C ARG A 28 0.22 -0.85 2.01
N PRO A 29 1.40 -0.48 2.53
CA PRO A 29 2.06 0.73 2.05
C PRO A 29 2.37 0.49 0.58
N LEU A 30 1.72 1.25 -0.31
CA LEU A 30 2.14 1.29 -1.70
C LEU A 30 3.51 1.95 -1.70
N ILE A 31 4.55 1.13 -1.85
CA ILE A 31 5.92 1.61 -2.05
C ILE A 31 5.94 2.20 -3.47
N TYR A 32 5.65 3.49 -3.57
CA TYR A 32 5.79 4.24 -4.80
C TYR A 32 7.25 4.62 -5.00
N ALA A 33 7.92 3.94 -5.93
CA ALA A 33 9.25 4.32 -6.39
C ALA A 33 9.11 5.08 -7.72
N CYS A 34 9.76 6.24 -7.85
CA CYS A 34 9.86 6.92 -9.13
C CYS A 34 10.98 6.29 -9.97
N PRO A 35 10.88 6.33 -11.31
CA PRO A 35 11.98 5.96 -12.20
C PRO A 35 13.26 6.73 -11.87
N MET A 36 14.42 6.07 -12.01
CA MET A 36 15.72 6.68 -11.77
C MET A 36 16.21 7.51 -12.96
N ASP A 37 15.33 8.37 -13.48
CA ASP A 37 15.68 9.31 -14.54
C ASP A 37 16.34 10.55 -13.91
N ALA A 38 17.31 11.13 -14.62
CA ALA A 38 17.92 12.41 -14.27
C ALA A 38 17.60 13.46 -15.34
N ASN A 39 17.29 14.67 -14.88
CA ASN A 39 17.20 15.85 -15.72
C ASN A 39 18.40 16.75 -15.44
N VAL A 40 19.06 17.22 -16.51
CA VAL A 40 20.22 18.11 -16.39
C VAL A 40 19.73 19.55 -16.35
N CYS A 41 20.17 20.28 -15.33
CA CYS A 41 19.85 21.67 -15.10
C CYS A 41 20.80 22.61 -15.85
N PRO A 42 20.43 23.89 -16.10
CA PRO A 42 21.27 24.84 -16.85
C PRO A 42 22.63 25.15 -16.21
N ASP A 43 22.73 24.96 -14.89
CA ASP A 43 23.94 25.05 -14.08
C ASP A 43 24.86 23.81 -14.19
N GLY A 44 24.38 22.74 -14.85
CA GLY A 44 25.09 21.48 -15.03
C GLY A 44 24.82 20.44 -13.94
N THR A 45 23.99 20.73 -12.93
CA THR A 45 23.60 19.72 -11.93
C THR A 45 22.55 18.75 -12.49
N SER A 46 22.36 17.62 -11.82
CA SER A 46 21.37 16.61 -12.21
C SER A 46 20.35 16.43 -11.10
N VAL A 47 19.08 16.52 -11.45
CA VAL A 47 17.95 16.35 -10.52
C VAL A 47 17.13 15.11 -10.89
N GLY A 48 16.72 14.35 -9.88
CA GLY A 48 15.87 13.18 -10.05
C GLY A 48 14.38 13.49 -9.96
N ARG A 49 13.55 12.48 -10.21
CA ARG A 49 12.09 12.54 -9.98
C ARG A 49 11.76 12.42 -8.49
N VAL A 50 10.76 13.18 -8.03
CA VAL A 50 10.28 13.20 -6.66
C VAL A 50 8.78 12.86 -6.57
N LEU A 51 8.42 12.16 -5.49
CA LEU A 51 7.03 11.88 -5.12
C LEU A 51 6.26 13.17 -4.80
N PRO A 52 4.92 13.18 -4.92
CA PRO A 52 4.03 12.07 -5.27
C PRO A 52 3.78 11.88 -6.77
N ASP A 53 4.07 12.89 -7.59
CA ASP A 53 3.73 12.92 -9.03
C ASP A 53 4.87 12.41 -9.93
N CYS A 54 6.01 12.00 -9.36
CA CYS A 54 7.24 11.65 -10.07
C CYS A 54 7.69 12.74 -11.08
N LYS A 55 7.60 14.00 -10.67
CA LYS A 55 8.12 15.17 -11.41
C LYS A 55 9.58 15.40 -11.04
N PHE A 56 10.38 16.00 -11.93
CA PHE A 56 11.74 16.39 -11.58
C PHE A 56 11.74 17.41 -10.45
N ALA A 57 12.68 17.26 -9.52
CA ALA A 57 12.94 18.28 -8.50
C ALA A 57 13.37 19.60 -9.16
N PRO A 58 13.14 20.76 -8.51
CA PRO A 58 13.63 22.04 -9.01
C PRO A 58 15.16 22.05 -9.09
N CYS A 59 15.69 22.75 -10.09
CA CYS A 59 17.12 23.02 -10.19
C CYS A 59 17.57 23.94 -9.05
N PRO A 60 18.79 23.75 -8.51
CA PRO A 60 19.36 24.64 -7.50
C PRO A 60 19.71 26.02 -8.06
#